data_AF-A0A319DK95-F1
#
_entry.id   AF-A0A319DK95-F1
#
_cell.length_a   1.000
_cell.length_b   1.000
_cell.length_c   1.000
_cell.angle_alpha   90.00
_cell.angle_beta   90.00
_cell.angle_gamma   90.00
#
_symmetry.space_group_name_H-M   'P 1'
#
loop_
_entity.id
_entity.type
_entity.pdbx_description
1 polymer ?
#
loop_
_entity_poly.entity_id
_entity_poly.type
_entity_poly.pdbx_seq_one_letter_code
_entity_poly.pdbx_strand_id
1 'polypeptide(L)'
;EVLGRVYAVITRRRGRIQSEQMKEGTPFFTILALLPVAESFGFAEEIRKRTSGAAQPQLIFAGFEALDEDPFWVPATEEELEDLGELADRENVAKRYMDAVRRRKGLVVRGRKLIDAEKQKTLKK
;
A
#
# COMPACT_ATOMS: atom_id res chain seq x y z
N GLU A 1 -20.50 0.52 -18.68
CA GLU A 1 -19.09 0.74 -19.08
C GLU A 1 -18.22 1.44 -18.00
N VAL A 2 -18.74 2.43 -17.27
CA VAL A 2 -17.96 3.22 -16.30
C VAL A 2 -17.62 2.48 -14.99
N LEU A 3 -18.53 1.66 -14.46
CA LEU A 3 -18.34 0.95 -13.17
C LEU A 3 -17.09 0.05 -13.18
N GLY A 4 -16.87 -0.70 -14.26
CA GLY A 4 -15.68 -1.54 -14.41
C GLY A 4 -14.37 -0.74 -14.36
N ARG A 5 -14.37 0.50 -14.88
CA ARG A 5 -13.21 1.40 -14.81
C ARG A 5 -12.97 1.88 -13.37
N VAL A 6 -14.04 2.14 -12.61
CA VAL A 6 -13.93 2.50 -11.18
C VAL A 6 -13.35 1.34 -10.38
N TYR A 7 -13.86 0.13 -10.59
CA TYR A 7 -13.36 -1.09 -9.93
C TYR A 7 -11.89 -1.35 -10.26
N ALA A 8 -11.49 -1.20 -11.52
CA ALA A 8 -10.09 -1.33 -11.90
C ALA A 8 -9.17 -0.36 -11.15
N VAL A 9 -9.58 0.91 -10.95
CA VAL A 9 -8.77 1.90 -10.22
C VAL A 9 -8.69 1.57 -8.72
N ILE A 10 -9.80 1.15 -8.12
CA ILE A 10 -9.84 0.77 -6.69
C ILE A 10 -8.95 -0.47 -6.44
N THR A 11 -9.12 -1.54 -7.22
CA THR A 11 -8.35 -2.78 -7.06
C THR A 11 -6.86 -2.56 -7.32
N ARG A 12 -6.49 -1.75 -8.32
CA ARG A 12 -5.09 -1.40 -8.60
C ARG A 12 -4.41 -0.73 -7.41
N ARG A 13 -5.16 0.06 -6.64
CA ARG A 13 -4.68 0.75 -5.43
C ARG A 13 -4.94 -0.05 -4.14
N ARG A 14 -5.14 -1.37 -4.27
CA ARG A 14 -5.36 -2.31 -3.15
C ARG A 14 -6.58 -1.97 -2.31
N GLY A 15 -7.57 -1.30 -2.90
CA GLY A 15 -8.84 -1.04 -2.24
C GLY A 15 -9.78 -2.24 -2.30
N ARG A 16 -10.65 -2.36 -1.30
CA ARG A 16 -11.68 -3.41 -1.20
C ARG A 16 -13.06 -2.79 -1.27
N ILE A 17 -13.88 -3.26 -2.20
CA ILE A 17 -15.27 -2.84 -2.33
C ILE A 17 -16.09 -3.55 -1.24
N GLN A 18 -16.85 -2.78 -0.47
CA GLN A 18 -17.75 -3.30 0.56
C GLN A 18 -19.17 -3.47 0.06
N SER A 19 -19.70 -2.47 -0.64
CA SER A 19 -21.06 -2.52 -1.15
C SER A 19 -21.22 -1.66 -2.40
N GLU A 20 -22.10 -2.11 -3.29
CA GLU A 20 -22.60 -1.36 -4.43
C GLU A 20 -24.11 -1.21 -4.27
N GLN A 21 -24.61 0.02 -4.31
CA GLN A 21 -26.05 0.30 -4.21
C GLN A 21 -26.47 1.24 -5.33
N MET A 22 -27.53 0.87 -6.05
CA MET A 22 -28.17 1.76 -7.01
C MET A 22 -29.13 2.68 -6.27
N LYS A 23 -29.09 3.98 -6.57
CA LYS A 23 -30.04 4.93 -6.00
C LYS A 23 -31.35 4.86 -6.78
N GLU A 24 -32.40 4.33 -6.14
CA GLU A 24 -33.73 4.19 -6.72
C GLU A 24 -34.22 5.50 -7.36
N GLY A 25 -34.81 5.38 -8.55
CA GLY A 25 -35.29 6.54 -9.32
C GLY A 25 -34.21 7.33 -10.07
N THR A 26 -32.93 6.95 -9.96
CA THR A 26 -31.84 7.59 -10.73
C THR A 26 -30.89 6.54 -11.34
N PRO A 27 -30.18 6.85 -12.43
CA PRO A 27 -29.17 5.95 -12.99
C PRO A 27 -27.84 5.96 -12.20
N PHE A 28 -27.82 6.53 -11.00
CA PHE A 28 -26.59 6.68 -10.20
C PHE A 28 -26.35 5.47 -9.30
N PHE A 29 -25.08 5.09 -9.23
CA PHE A 29 -24.58 4.05 -8.35
C PHE A 29 -23.70 4.66 -7.26
N THR A 30 -23.87 4.18 -6.03
CA THR A 30 -23.00 4.49 -4.90
C THR A 30 -22.18 3.26 -4.58
N ILE A 31 -20.85 3.40 -4.65
CA ILE A 31 -19.91 2.34 -4.30
C ILE A 31 -19.24 2.75 -2.99
N LEU A 32 -19.34 1.90 -1.98
CA LEU A 32 -18.56 2.01 -0.74
C LEU A 32 -17.37 1.08 -0.84
N ALA A 33 -16.17 1.63 -0.66
CA ALA A 33 -14.92 0.90 -0.70
C ALA A 33 -13.94 1.42 0.34
N LEU A 34 -13.14 0.52 0.89
CA LEU A 34 -11.97 0.86 1.71
C LEU A 34 -10.76 1.02 0.80
N LEU A 35 -9.94 2.03 1.09
CA LEU A 35 -8.72 2.33 0.33
C LEU A 35 -7.59 2.66 1.31
N PRO A 36 -6.42 2.02 1.20
CA PRO A 36 -5.26 2.41 2.00
C PRO A 36 -4.86 3.86 1.73
N VAL A 37 -4.70 4.66 2.79
CA VAL A 37 -4.35 6.09 2.67
C VAL A 37 -2.99 6.29 1.97
N ALA A 38 -2.06 5.36 2.14
CA ALA A 38 -0.78 5.40 1.44
C ALA A 38 -0.93 5.36 -0.10
N GLU A 39 -1.97 4.69 -0.60
CA GLU A 39 -2.28 4.55 -2.02
C GLU A 39 -3.41 5.49 -2.49
N SER A 40 -3.96 6.35 -1.61
CA SER A 40 -5.06 7.26 -1.98
C SER A 40 -4.60 8.54 -2.66
N PHE A 41 -3.32 8.88 -2.60
CA PHE A 41 -2.77 10.08 -3.23
C PHE A 41 -2.93 10.01 -4.77
N GLY A 42 -3.57 11.03 -5.36
CA GLY A 42 -3.90 11.06 -6.78
C GLY A 42 -5.09 10.18 -7.20
N PHE A 43 -5.75 9.50 -6.26
CA PHE A 43 -6.93 8.65 -6.55
C PHE A 43 -8.08 9.43 -7.19
N ALA A 44 -8.40 10.60 -6.64
CA ALA A 44 -9.52 11.41 -7.11
C ALA A 44 -9.32 11.89 -8.56
N GLU A 45 -8.09 12.25 -8.91
CA GLU A 45 -7.73 12.65 -10.27
C GLU A 45 -7.76 11.46 -11.24
N GLU A 46 -7.19 10.33 -10.84
CA GLU A 46 -7.17 9.12 -11.68
C GLU A 46 -8.58 8.62 -12.00
N ILE A 47 -9.47 8.54 -11.00
CA ILE A 47 -10.87 8.16 -11.23
C ILE A 47 -11.54 9.11 -12.22
N ARG A 48 -11.47 10.43 -11.96
CA ARG A 48 -12.11 11.41 -12.84
C ARG A 48 -11.58 11.31 -14.27
N LYS A 49 -10.27 11.12 -14.45
CA LYS A 49 -9.66 10.99 -15.78
C LYS A 49 -10.10 9.71 -16.49
N ARG A 50 -10.16 8.57 -15.78
CA ARG A 50 -10.56 7.26 -16.34
C ARG A 50 -12.04 7.19 -16.72
N THR A 51 -12.87 7.94 -16.00
CA THR A 51 -14.33 7.98 -16.20
C THR A 51 -14.81 9.23 -16.93
N SER A 52 -13.90 10.09 -17.42
CA SER A 52 -14.24 11.38 -18.03
C SER A 52 -15.18 12.25 -17.16
N GLY A 53 -14.98 12.21 -15.84
CA GLY A 53 -15.79 12.96 -14.86
C GLY A 53 -17.10 12.30 -14.44
N ALA A 54 -17.48 11.15 -15.02
CA ALA A 54 -18.74 10.47 -14.69
C ALA A 54 -18.78 9.87 -13.27
N ALA A 55 -17.62 9.62 -12.65
CA ALA A 55 -17.51 9.18 -11.27
C ALA A 55 -16.88 10.28 -10.40
N GLN A 56 -17.52 10.55 -9.27
CA GLN A 56 -17.06 11.52 -8.29
C GLN A 56 -16.70 10.81 -6.98
N PRO A 57 -15.40 10.73 -6.63
CA PRO A 57 -14.98 10.09 -5.39
C PRO A 57 -15.12 11.04 -4.19
N GLN A 58 -15.47 10.47 -3.05
CA GLN A 58 -15.38 11.11 -1.73
C GLN A 58 -14.49 10.26 -0.83
N LEU A 59 -13.48 10.88 -0.22
CA LEU A 59 -12.57 10.20 0.71
C LEU A 59 -12.97 10.59 2.13
N ILE A 60 -13.48 9.62 2.88
CA ILE A 60 -13.88 9.79 4.28
C ILE A 60 -13.02 8.84 5.11
N PHE A 61 -12.45 9.34 6.20
CA PHE A 61 -11.65 8.51 7.09
C PHE A 61 -12.56 7.51 7.82
N ALA A 62 -12.28 6.22 7.66
CA ALA A 62 -13.03 5.14 8.31
C ALA A 62 -12.31 4.56 9.54
N GLY A 63 -10.97 4.58 9.56
CA GLY A 63 -10.17 3.98 10.64
C GLY A 63 -8.83 3.43 10.15
N PHE A 64 -8.27 2.52 10.95
CA PHE A 64 -7.04 1.79 10.63
C PHE A 64 -7.31 0.29 10.56
N GLU A 65 -6.64 -0.39 9.63
CA GLU A 65 -6.66 -1.84 9.47
C GLU A 65 -5.21 -2.32 9.42
N ALA A 66 -4.92 -3.43 10.12
CA ALA A 66 -3.59 -4.02 10.08
C ALA A 66 -3.37 -4.73 8.73
N LEU A 67 -2.19 -4.55 8.15
CA LEU A 67 -1.78 -5.34 6.99
C LEU A 67 -1.36 -6.72 7.47
N ASP A 68 -1.76 -7.77 6.75
CA ASP A 68 -1.34 -9.16 6.98
C ASP A 68 0.03 -9.44 6.33
N GLU A 69 0.97 -8.51 6.51
CA GLU A 69 2.33 -8.58 5.99
C GLU A 69 3.29 -8.10 7.09
N ASP A 70 4.26 -8.93 7.48
CA ASP A 70 5.32 -8.50 8.40
C ASP A 70 6.36 -7.65 7.64
N PRO A 71 6.55 -6.35 7.97
CA PRO A 71 7.52 -5.48 7.31
C PRO A 71 8.98 -5.90 7.51
N PHE A 72 9.28 -6.80 8.44
CA PHE A 72 10.64 -7.29 8.73
C PHE A 72 10.90 -8.71 8.26
N TRP A 73 9.94 -9.35 7.58
CA TRP A 73 10.10 -10.71 7.11
C TRP A 73 11.30 -10.84 6.16
N VAL A 74 12.10 -11.88 6.40
CA VAL A 74 13.26 -12.30 5.60
C VAL A 74 13.17 -13.82 5.49
N PRO A 75 13.30 -14.41 4.29
CA PRO A 75 13.31 -15.86 4.14
C PRO A 75 14.49 -16.44 4.92
N ALA A 76 14.21 -17.39 5.80
CA ALA A 76 15.23 -18.02 6.64
C ALA A 76 15.46 -19.49 6.26
N THR A 77 14.47 -20.12 5.63
CA THR A 77 14.51 -21.52 5.21
C THR A 77 14.65 -21.65 3.69
N GLU A 78 15.14 -22.81 3.24
CA GLU A 78 15.34 -23.12 1.82
C GLU A 78 13.99 -23.18 1.07
N GLU A 79 12.95 -23.74 1.70
CA GLU A 79 11.57 -23.78 1.20
C GLU A 79 10.98 -22.36 0.99
N GLU A 80 11.14 -21.46 1.96
CA GLU A 80 10.70 -20.05 1.82
C GLU A 80 11.44 -19.28 0.71
N LEU A 81 12.67 -19.70 0.40
CA LEU A 81 13.48 -19.11 -0.65
C LEU A 81 13.04 -19.60 -2.04
N GLU A 82 12.70 -20.88 -2.15
CA GLU A 82 12.09 -21.48 -3.33
C GLU A 82 10.73 -20.85 -3.64
N ASP A 83 9.89 -20.64 -2.62
CA ASP A 83 8.58 -19.97 -2.74
C ASP A 83 8.69 -18.50 -3.19
N LEU A 84 9.78 -17.82 -2.83
CA LEU A 84 10.02 -16.43 -3.24
C LEU A 84 10.47 -16.31 -4.70
N GLY A 85 10.82 -17.44 -5.33
CA GLY A 85 11.38 -17.51 -6.67
C GLY A 85 12.81 -16.96 -6.76
N GLU A 86 13.47 -17.21 -7.90
CA GLU A 86 14.88 -16.83 -8.12
C GLU A 86 15.15 -15.32 -8.08
N LEU A 87 14.12 -14.48 -8.29
CA LEU A 87 14.25 -13.02 -8.41
C LEU A 87 13.62 -12.21 -7.26
N ALA A 88 13.13 -12.87 -6.20
CA ALA A 88 12.41 -12.20 -5.11
C ALA A 88 11.28 -11.30 -5.62
N ASP A 89 10.38 -11.87 -6.44
CA ASP A 89 9.41 -11.11 -7.25
C ASP A 89 8.34 -10.37 -6.43
N ARG A 90 8.21 -10.65 -5.12
CA ARG A 90 7.18 -10.08 -4.26
C ARG A 90 7.75 -8.97 -3.37
N GLU A 91 7.57 -7.72 -3.79
CA GLU A 91 7.88 -6.55 -2.95
C GLU A 91 6.98 -6.53 -1.70
N ASN A 92 7.60 -6.53 -0.52
CA ASN A 92 6.89 -6.37 0.75
C ASN A 92 6.38 -4.91 0.91
N VAL A 93 5.07 -4.75 0.87
CA VAL A 93 4.42 -3.45 0.83
C VAL A 93 4.49 -2.78 2.20
N ALA A 94 4.31 -3.56 3.27
CA ALA A 94 4.42 -3.09 4.64
C ALA A 94 5.82 -2.48 4.89
N LYS A 95 6.88 -3.14 4.41
CA LYS A 95 8.26 -2.66 4.47
C LYS A 95 8.45 -1.36 3.71
N ARG A 96 7.89 -1.26 2.50
CA ARG A 96 7.94 -0.03 1.69
C ARG A 96 7.30 1.16 2.41
N TYR A 97 6.12 0.98 2.99
CA TYR A 97 5.44 2.03 3.76
C TYR A 97 6.24 2.44 5.01
N MET A 98 6.75 1.45 5.75
CA MET A 98 7.59 1.69 6.91
C MET A 98 8.84 2.51 6.54
N ASP A 99 9.58 2.10 5.51
CA ASP A 99 10.81 2.75 5.10
C ASP A 99 10.58 4.17 4.58
N ALA A 100 9.48 4.41 3.85
CA ALA A 100 9.11 5.75 3.42
C ALA A 100 8.84 6.69 4.60
N VAL A 101 8.16 6.21 5.65
CA VAL A 101 7.95 6.98 6.89
C VAL A 101 9.26 7.20 7.63
N ARG A 102 10.12 6.18 7.75
CA ARG A 102 11.41 6.28 8.44
C ARG A 102 12.34 7.28 7.75
N ARG A 103 12.47 7.23 6.42
CA ARG A 103 13.28 8.19 5.63
C ARG A 103 12.84 9.63 5.88
N ARG A 104 11.53 9.90 5.80
CA ARG A 104 10.96 11.24 6.03
C ARG A 104 11.17 11.73 7.47
N LYS A 105 11.13 10.82 8.45
CA LYS A 105 11.41 11.14 9.86
C LYS A 105 12.91 11.19 10.19
N GLY A 106 13.80 10.93 9.23
CA GLY A 106 15.24 10.85 9.47
C GLY A 106 15.69 9.64 10.30
N LEU A 107 14.83 8.62 10.45
CA LEU A 107 15.13 7.40 11.18
C LEU A 107 15.98 6.45 10.32
N VAL A 108 16.76 5.60 10.98
CA VAL A 108 17.60 4.61 10.32
C VAL A 108 16.73 3.58 9.58
N VAL A 109 17.05 3.35 8.31
CA VAL A 109 16.50 2.28 7.47
C VAL A 109 17.61 1.22 7.28
N ARG A 110 17.28 -0.06 7.48
CA ARG A 110 18.25 -1.17 7.29
C ARG A 110 18.79 -1.12 5.85
N GLY A 111 20.11 -1.22 5.70
CA GLY A 111 20.82 -1.03 4.42
C GLY A 111 21.74 0.19 4.40
N ARG A 112 21.50 1.19 5.27
CA ARG A 112 22.54 2.16 5.63
C ARG A 112 23.48 1.45 6.59
N LYS A 113 24.70 1.09 6.15
CA LYS A 113 25.73 0.47 7.01
C LYS A 113 25.79 1.23 8.33
N LEU A 114 25.31 0.62 9.41
CA LEU A 114 25.70 1.05 10.74
C LEU A 114 27.17 0.67 10.82
N ILE A 115 28.05 1.66 10.80
CA ILE A 115 29.49 1.42 10.90
C ILE A 115 29.71 0.66 12.22
N ASP A 116 30.10 -0.61 12.09
CA ASP A 116 30.68 -1.50 13.09
C ASP A 116 30.31 -1.19 14.55
N ALA A 117 29.12 -1.62 14.99
CA ALA A 117 28.75 -1.59 16.41
C ALA A 117 29.74 -2.39 17.29
N GLU A 118 30.43 -3.37 16.72
CA GLU A 118 31.42 -4.21 17.41
C GLU A 118 32.68 -3.43 17.83
N LYS A 119 32.98 -2.27 17.22
CA LYS A 119 34.19 -1.49 17.51
C LYS A 119 34.01 -0.44 18.63
N GLN A 120 32.82 -0.34 19.24
CA GLN A 120 32.59 0.66 20.31
C GLN A 120 33.46 0.42 21.56
N LYS A 121 33.90 -0.82 21.84
CA LYS A 121 34.79 -1.12 22.99
C LYS A 121 36.29 -1.02 22.70
N THR A 122 36.72 -0.82 21.45
CA THR A 122 38.15 -0.78 21.07
C THR A 122 38.67 0.60 20.69
N LEU A 123 37.86 1.66 20.83
CA LEU A 123 38.34 3.03 20.75
C LEU A 123 38.90 3.45 22.11
N LYS A 124 40.23 3.29 22.25
CA LYS A 124 41.13 3.56 23.39
C LYS A 124 41.54 2.33 24.19
N LYS A 125 42.75 1.85 23.90
CA LYS A 125 43.85 2.00 24.85
C LYS A 125 45.07 2.56 24.13
#